data_AF-A0A7V2UGN6-F1
#
_entry.id   AF-A0A7V2UGN6-F1
#
_cell.length_a   1.000
_cell.length_b   1.000
_cell.length_c   1.000
_cell.angle_alpha   90.00
_cell.angle_beta   90.00
_cell.angle_gamma   90.00
#
_symmetry.space_group_name_H-M   'P 1'
#
loop_
_entity.id
_entity.type
_entity.pdbx_description
1 polymer ?
#
loop_
_entity_poly.entity_id
_entity_poly.type
_entity_poly.pdbx_seq_one_letter_code
_entity_poly.pdbx_strand_id
1 'polypeptide(L)'
;AAAKPGFSEETGFGCRCFVRRILVLLRRKSWYTYVMVTRSIPTTQVAPLALPELEAYLEPLADVFRSGPTRRSVERYVTGLFTDSRKTCGTMAQTLAGTSTERLQHLLTDAKWDAAVLDEKRVRRMSQKSPRDGVLILDDTGQAKQGDCSVGVARQYSGTLGKIGNCQVIVTAQYMADDLSSSAPLHWPVSARLYLPEAWAADSDRRRKAHIPREVAFRTKPQIALDLVDQARDWDVPFRYVVADAGYGDKPHFLASLEERQLLYVCGVSSTFGLRRPDEVRAAAATPPPEYQGAGRPRMPRPAPFYMARQIEESIPDSDWHTISWREGTKGTLTKRFAAVRVHRGTGNPCLERPNISDMTTGPEGWLLIERPIAGEKDEVKYYYSNLPADTPLERLVALAHARWVIELFYREAKGECGLDRYQGRRWDGLHRHLALVMLSYSFLVQHRLGSAQRAEGLFPLDLLPDATRRTSAGAELATRRPDPLAHGHWAHSPASTT
;
A
#
# COMPACT_ATOMS: atom_id res chain seq x y z
N ALA A 1 -57.55 -38.03 2.48
CA ALA A 1 -57.66 -36.73 3.17
C ALA A 1 -56.89 -36.83 4.48
N ALA A 2 -56.04 -35.84 4.75
CA ALA A 2 -55.28 -35.57 5.98
C ALA A 2 -54.40 -36.70 6.58
N ALA A 3 -53.07 -36.50 6.52
CA ALA A 3 -52.22 -36.31 7.70
C ALA A 3 -50.74 -36.16 7.27
N LYS A 4 -50.11 -35.05 7.65
CA LYS A 4 -48.64 -34.96 7.75
C LYS A 4 -48.20 -35.73 9.00
N PRO A 5 -46.99 -36.31 8.99
CA PRO A 5 -45.99 -35.86 9.95
C PRO A 5 -44.61 -35.69 9.30
N GLY A 6 -43.75 -34.91 9.96
CA GLY A 6 -42.39 -34.65 9.53
C GLY A 6 -41.35 -35.59 10.14
N PHE A 7 -40.10 -35.25 9.81
CA PHE A 7 -38.80 -35.61 10.36
C PHE A 7 -37.92 -36.68 9.67
N SER A 8 -36.66 -36.23 9.52
CA SER A 8 -35.35 -36.88 9.41
C SER A 8 -34.86 -37.44 8.06
N GLU A 9 -33.70 -36.88 7.69
CA GLU A 9 -32.53 -37.51 7.07
C GLU A 9 -32.70 -38.38 5.82
N GLU A 10 -32.33 -37.81 4.66
CA GLU A 10 -31.57 -38.57 3.67
C GLU A 10 -30.36 -37.75 3.21
N THR A 11 -29.21 -38.28 3.62
CA THR A 11 -27.89 -38.09 3.07
C THR A 11 -27.84 -38.53 1.61
N GLY A 12 -26.92 -37.92 0.85
CA GLY A 12 -26.28 -38.62 -0.24
C GLY A 12 -26.80 -38.31 -1.63
N PHE A 13 -26.57 -37.09 -2.14
CA PHE A 13 -26.35 -36.92 -3.57
C PHE A 13 -25.52 -35.65 -3.81
N GLY A 14 -24.23 -35.79 -4.13
CA GLY A 14 -23.42 -34.61 -4.43
C GLY A 14 -21.90 -34.77 -4.46
N CYS A 15 -21.35 -35.92 -4.80
CA CYS A 15 -19.90 -36.02 -5.04
C CYS A 15 -19.63 -36.97 -6.21
N ARG A 16 -19.61 -36.42 -7.42
CA ARG A 16 -18.86 -36.93 -8.59
C ARG A 16 -18.99 -36.09 -9.88
N CYS A 17 -19.83 -35.04 -9.92
CA CYS A 17 -20.00 -34.22 -11.13
C CYS A 17 -19.30 -32.84 -11.14
N PHE A 18 -18.54 -32.45 -10.11
CA PHE A 18 -17.98 -31.09 -10.03
C PHE A 18 -16.48 -30.96 -10.38
N VAL A 19 -15.82 -32.06 -10.78
CA VAL A 19 -14.37 -32.05 -11.10
C VAL A 19 -14.11 -31.88 -12.61
N ARG A 20 -15.12 -32.00 -13.47
CA ARG A 20 -14.95 -31.91 -14.94
C ARG A 20 -15.46 -30.63 -15.61
N ARG A 21 -15.89 -29.62 -14.84
CA ARG A 21 -16.39 -28.32 -15.39
C ARG A 21 -15.54 -27.09 -15.05
N ILE A 22 -14.32 -27.29 -14.54
CA ILE A 22 -13.34 -26.21 -14.22
C ILE A 22 -12.07 -26.40 -15.08
N LEU A 23 -12.25 -26.59 -16.39
CA LEU A 23 -11.13 -26.68 -17.34
C LEU A 23 -11.40 -25.98 -18.68
N VAL A 24 -12.46 -25.17 -18.78
CA VAL A 24 -12.87 -24.51 -20.04
C VAL A 24 -12.97 -22.98 -19.97
N LEU A 25 -12.55 -22.34 -18.88
CA LEU A 25 -12.51 -20.87 -18.78
C LEU A 25 -11.13 -20.29 -18.42
N LEU A 26 -10.06 -21.00 -18.76
CA LEU A 26 -8.68 -20.50 -18.73
C LEU A 26 -8.21 -19.91 -20.08
N ARG A 27 -9.14 -19.61 -21.01
CA ARG A 27 -8.78 -19.05 -22.32
C ARG A 27 -9.52 -17.79 -22.77
N ARG A 28 -10.38 -17.17 -21.96
CA ARG A 28 -11.00 -15.89 -22.38
C ARG A 28 -11.19 -14.91 -21.23
N LYS A 29 -10.46 -13.79 -21.37
CA LYS A 29 -10.70 -12.44 -20.81
C LYS A 29 -10.45 -12.21 -19.32
N SER A 30 -9.24 -11.77 -18.96
CA SER A 30 -9.03 -10.53 -18.20
C SER A 30 -7.55 -10.13 -18.27
N TRP A 31 -7.26 -8.99 -18.90
CA TRP A 31 -5.92 -8.49 -19.21
C TRP A 31 -5.26 -7.78 -18.02
N TYR A 32 -5.47 -8.29 -16.81
CA TYR A 32 -4.74 -7.93 -15.59
C TYR A 32 -4.26 -9.21 -14.94
N THR A 33 -2.96 -9.40 -14.87
CA THR A 33 -2.39 -10.27 -13.84
C THR A 33 -2.39 -9.48 -12.54
N TYR A 34 -3.59 -9.33 -11.92
CA TYR A 34 -3.73 -8.84 -10.55
C TYR A 34 -2.63 -9.47 -9.69
N VAL A 35 -1.99 -8.69 -8.82
CA VAL A 35 -1.05 -9.27 -7.83
C VAL A 35 -1.80 -10.28 -6.97
N MET A 36 -3.10 -10.04 -6.81
CA MET A 36 -4.00 -10.79 -5.95
C MET A 36 -5.19 -11.31 -6.78
N VAL A 37 -5.02 -12.39 -7.55
CA VAL A 37 -6.14 -13.32 -7.81
C VAL A 37 -6.13 -14.36 -6.69
N THR A 38 -6.19 -13.89 -5.46
CA THR A 38 -6.38 -14.76 -4.30
C THR A 38 -7.88 -14.98 -4.17
N ARG A 39 -8.33 -16.23 -4.32
CA ARG A 39 -9.64 -16.59 -3.76
C ARG A 39 -9.50 -16.40 -2.25
N SER A 40 -10.15 -15.37 -1.71
CA SER A 40 -10.28 -15.14 -0.27
C SER A 40 -10.65 -16.43 0.45
N ILE A 41 -10.08 -16.67 1.63
CA ILE A 41 -10.36 -17.90 2.39
C ILE A 41 -11.85 -17.89 2.77
N PRO A 42 -12.67 -18.87 2.34
CA PRO A 42 -14.09 -18.90 2.67
C PRO A 42 -14.29 -18.99 4.19
N THR A 43 -15.18 -18.15 4.72
CA THR A 43 -15.53 -18.09 6.15
C THR A 43 -15.90 -19.45 6.77
N THR A 44 -16.39 -20.41 5.98
CA THR A 44 -16.88 -21.71 6.45
C THR A 44 -15.79 -22.77 6.74
N GLN A 45 -14.49 -22.48 6.55
CA GLN A 45 -13.43 -23.50 6.60
C GLN A 45 -12.13 -23.09 7.31
N VAL A 46 -12.08 -22.04 8.15
CA VAL A 46 -10.82 -21.71 8.84
C VAL A 46 -10.63 -22.57 10.09
N ALA A 47 -9.92 -23.68 9.92
CA ALA A 47 -9.53 -24.58 11.00
C ALA A 47 -8.79 -23.83 12.13
N PRO A 48 -8.80 -24.34 13.37
CA PRO A 48 -8.10 -23.72 14.51
C PRO A 48 -6.56 -23.71 14.36
N LEU A 49 -6.02 -24.40 13.35
CA LEU A 49 -4.60 -24.48 13.06
C LEU A 49 -4.16 -23.31 12.17
N ALA A 50 -2.92 -22.88 12.33
CA ALA A 50 -2.30 -21.88 11.48
C ALA A 50 -1.95 -22.44 10.11
N LEU A 51 -1.97 -21.57 9.10
CA LEU A 51 -1.50 -21.92 7.77
C LEU A 51 0.03 -22.15 7.86
N PRO A 52 0.55 -23.34 7.51
CA PRO A 52 1.98 -23.65 7.68
C PRO A 52 2.90 -22.64 6.99
N GLU A 53 2.50 -22.14 5.82
CA GLU A 53 3.25 -21.12 5.08
C GLU A 53 3.28 -19.78 5.81
N LEU A 54 2.17 -19.42 6.48
CA LEU A 54 2.11 -18.21 7.29
C LEU A 54 2.95 -18.35 8.56
N GLU A 55 2.92 -19.50 9.24
CA GLU A 55 3.81 -19.75 10.38
C GLU A 55 5.28 -19.65 9.97
N ALA A 56 5.67 -20.31 8.88
CA ALA A 56 7.03 -20.24 8.35
C ALA A 56 7.44 -18.81 7.97
N TYR A 57 6.50 -18.00 7.46
CA TYR A 57 6.74 -16.59 7.16
C TYR A 57 6.91 -15.73 8.42
N LEU A 58 6.13 -16.00 9.48
CA LEU A 58 6.14 -15.25 10.74
C LEU A 58 7.29 -15.66 11.67
N GLU A 59 7.80 -16.89 11.56
CA GLU A 59 8.84 -17.42 12.46
C GLU A 59 10.07 -16.51 12.59
N PRO A 60 10.64 -15.94 11.51
CA PRO A 60 11.80 -15.06 11.63
C PRO A 60 11.47 -13.67 12.21
N LEU A 61 10.19 -13.37 12.43
CA LEU A 61 9.68 -12.15 13.07
C LEU A 61 9.21 -12.42 14.50
N ALA A 62 9.30 -13.67 14.98
CA ALA A 62 8.71 -14.11 16.24
C ALA A 62 9.30 -13.41 17.47
N ASP A 63 10.55 -12.95 17.40
CA ASP A 63 11.23 -12.27 18.50
C ASP A 63 10.71 -10.84 18.75
N VAL A 64 10.02 -10.24 17.77
CA VAL A 64 9.27 -8.98 17.97
C VAL A 64 8.14 -9.17 18.98
N PHE A 65 7.61 -10.40 19.08
CA PHE A 65 6.50 -10.75 19.94
C PHE A 65 7.01 -11.54 21.15
N ARG A 66 7.07 -10.84 22.30
CA ARG A 66 7.69 -11.36 23.55
C ARG A 66 7.02 -12.60 24.15
N SER A 67 5.78 -12.92 23.78
CA SER A 67 5.02 -14.01 24.38
C SER A 67 4.39 -14.93 23.32
N GLY A 68 4.32 -16.23 23.62
CA GLY A 68 3.61 -17.21 22.79
C GLY A 68 2.14 -16.85 22.51
N PRO A 69 1.37 -16.36 23.50
CA PRO A 69 0.02 -15.85 23.25
C PRO A 69 -0.05 -14.70 22.24
N THR A 70 0.89 -13.75 22.29
CA THR A 70 0.94 -12.63 21.31
C THR A 70 1.25 -13.15 19.90
N ARG A 71 2.20 -14.09 19.76
CA ARG A 71 2.52 -14.71 18.47
C ARG A 71 1.30 -15.38 17.83
N ARG A 72 0.56 -16.16 18.63
CA ARG A 72 -0.71 -16.77 18.17
C ARG A 72 -1.75 -15.72 17.77
N SER A 73 -1.88 -14.64 18.54
CA SER A 73 -2.80 -13.55 18.18
C SER A 73 -2.40 -12.84 16.88
N VAL A 74 -1.11 -12.64 16.62
CA VAL A 74 -0.61 -12.07 15.35
C VAL A 74 -1.00 -12.97 14.18
N GLU A 75 -0.71 -14.26 14.30
CA GLU A 75 -1.06 -15.23 13.26
C GLU A 75 -2.57 -15.26 13.03
N ARG A 76 -3.39 -15.36 14.08
CA ARG A 76 -4.86 -15.30 13.95
C ARG A 76 -5.33 -13.99 13.31
N TYR A 77 -4.73 -12.85 13.67
CA TYR A 77 -5.09 -11.56 13.10
C TYR A 77 -4.78 -11.51 11.60
N VAL A 78 -3.57 -11.93 11.20
CA VAL A 78 -3.14 -11.97 9.79
C VAL A 78 -4.00 -12.95 8.98
N THR A 79 -4.30 -14.13 9.52
CA THR A 79 -5.24 -15.08 8.91
C THR A 79 -6.62 -14.45 8.72
N GLY A 80 -7.11 -13.69 9.71
CA GLY A 80 -8.38 -12.96 9.62
C GLY A 80 -8.39 -11.90 8.52
N LEU A 81 -7.26 -11.22 8.32
CA LEU A 81 -7.10 -10.27 7.22
C LEU A 81 -7.19 -10.93 5.84
N PHE A 82 -6.99 -12.24 5.70
CA PHE A 82 -7.12 -12.96 4.42
C PHE A 82 -8.52 -13.56 4.17
N THR A 83 -9.42 -13.46 5.15
CA THR A 83 -10.79 -13.97 5.00
C THR A 83 -11.63 -13.08 4.08
N ASP A 84 -12.67 -13.68 3.48
CA ASP A 84 -13.70 -12.98 2.72
C ASP A 84 -14.64 -12.11 3.60
N SER A 85 -14.58 -12.31 4.91
CA SER A 85 -15.40 -11.60 5.89
C SER A 85 -15.01 -10.12 6.03
N ARG A 86 -15.86 -9.35 6.71
CA ARG A 86 -15.51 -7.97 7.08
C ARG A 86 -14.30 -8.01 8.03
N LYS A 87 -13.20 -7.38 7.65
CA LYS A 87 -11.88 -7.46 8.33
C LYS A 87 -11.79 -6.59 9.60
N THR A 88 -12.80 -6.69 10.47
CA THR A 88 -12.84 -6.03 11.79
C THR A 88 -12.58 -7.06 12.89
N CYS A 89 -12.10 -6.63 14.07
CA CYS A 89 -11.79 -7.57 15.15
C CYS A 89 -13.01 -8.43 15.55
N GLY A 90 -14.21 -7.84 15.60
CA GLY A 90 -15.42 -8.57 15.96
C GLY A 90 -15.82 -9.63 14.95
N THR A 91 -15.83 -9.29 13.65
CA THR A 91 -16.19 -10.25 12.60
C THR A 91 -15.11 -11.32 12.43
N MET A 92 -13.82 -10.94 12.45
CA MET A 92 -12.73 -11.92 12.40
C MET A 92 -12.80 -12.90 13.58
N ALA A 93 -13.15 -12.45 14.79
CA ALA A 93 -13.30 -13.32 15.95
C ALA A 93 -14.51 -14.27 15.86
N GLN A 94 -15.55 -13.92 15.10
CA GLN A 94 -16.68 -14.81 14.83
C GLN A 94 -16.34 -15.86 13.76
N THR A 95 -15.51 -15.49 12.78
CA THR A 95 -15.10 -16.36 11.68
C THR A 95 -13.98 -17.32 12.07
N LEU A 96 -13.04 -16.89 12.92
CA LEU A 96 -11.84 -17.65 13.23
C LEU A 96 -11.92 -18.38 14.56
N ALA A 97 -11.67 -19.69 14.54
CA ALA A 97 -11.41 -20.45 15.77
C ALA A 97 -10.08 -20.03 16.42
N GLY A 98 -9.99 -20.19 17.75
CA GLY A 98 -8.76 -19.96 18.51
C GLY A 98 -8.44 -18.48 18.81
N THR A 99 -9.39 -17.57 18.59
CA THR A 99 -9.26 -16.15 18.96
C THR A 99 -10.57 -15.59 19.55
N SER A 100 -10.53 -14.35 20.01
CA SER A 100 -11.71 -13.59 20.47
C SER A 100 -11.56 -12.11 20.11
N THR A 101 -12.65 -11.35 20.17
CA THR A 101 -12.62 -9.90 19.90
C THR A 101 -11.62 -9.20 20.83
N GLU A 102 -11.65 -9.55 22.11
CA GLU A 102 -10.79 -9.00 23.17
C GLU A 102 -9.32 -9.30 22.89
N ARG A 103 -9.00 -10.52 22.43
CA ARG A 103 -7.63 -10.91 22.08
C ARG A 103 -7.08 -10.13 20.89
N LEU A 104 -7.90 -9.95 19.85
CA LEU A 104 -7.51 -9.18 18.66
C LEU A 104 -7.40 -7.68 18.97
N GLN A 105 -8.28 -7.14 19.81
CA GLN A 105 -8.16 -5.75 20.27
C GLN A 105 -6.93 -5.56 21.15
N HIS A 106 -6.71 -6.43 22.13
CA HIS A 106 -5.53 -6.42 23.00
C HIS A 106 -4.23 -6.49 22.20
N LEU A 107 -4.18 -7.28 21.11
CA LEU A 107 -3.03 -7.31 20.20
C LEU A 107 -2.71 -5.91 19.64
N LEU A 108 -3.72 -5.16 19.23
CA LEU A 108 -3.54 -3.83 18.65
C LEU A 108 -3.27 -2.79 19.74
N THR A 109 -3.77 -2.94 20.96
CA THR A 109 -3.70 -1.89 22.00
C THR A 109 -2.67 -2.17 23.09
N ASP A 110 -2.85 -3.20 23.89
CA ASP A 110 -2.15 -3.31 25.17
C ASP A 110 -0.99 -4.31 25.14
N ALA A 111 -0.96 -5.20 24.13
CA ALA A 111 0.14 -6.12 23.89
C ALA A 111 1.48 -5.38 23.72
N LYS A 112 2.55 -5.99 24.23
CA LYS A 112 3.91 -5.40 24.23
C LYS A 112 4.69 -5.84 22.99
N TRP A 113 4.56 -5.07 21.92
CA TRP A 113 5.36 -5.15 20.70
C TRP A 113 5.36 -3.80 19.97
N ASP A 114 6.37 -3.59 19.12
CA ASP A 114 6.60 -2.36 18.39
C ASP A 114 6.32 -2.54 16.89
N ALA A 115 5.47 -1.68 16.34
CA ALA A 115 5.07 -1.72 14.94
C ALA A 115 6.21 -1.34 13.98
N ALA A 116 7.06 -0.39 14.36
CA ALA A 116 8.21 0.03 13.56
C ALA A 116 9.27 -1.07 13.52
N VAL A 117 9.52 -1.77 14.63
CA VAL A 117 10.45 -2.92 14.67
C VAL A 117 9.95 -4.06 13.78
N LEU A 118 8.64 -4.35 13.78
CA LEU A 118 8.04 -5.34 12.87
C LEU A 118 8.24 -4.94 11.40
N ASP A 119 7.94 -3.68 11.07
CA ASP A 119 8.09 -3.16 9.71
C ASP A 119 9.54 -3.17 9.26
N GLU A 120 10.49 -2.73 10.09
CA GLU A 120 11.92 -2.74 9.75
C GLU A 120 12.39 -4.16 9.37
N LYS A 121 12.09 -5.16 10.21
CA LYS A 121 12.48 -6.54 9.93
C LYS A 121 11.84 -7.08 8.66
N ARG A 122 10.56 -6.77 8.45
CA ARG A 122 9.84 -7.13 7.21
C ARG A 122 10.49 -6.48 6.00
N VAL A 123 10.76 -5.19 6.05
CA VAL A 123 11.35 -4.40 4.96
C VAL A 123 12.76 -4.88 4.63
N ARG A 124 13.61 -5.12 5.63
CA ARG A 124 14.97 -5.66 5.40
C ARG A 124 14.92 -7.02 4.67
N ARG A 125 13.99 -7.90 5.04
CA ARG A 125 13.78 -9.19 4.36
C ARG A 125 13.27 -9.03 2.93
N MET A 126 12.36 -8.08 2.68
CA MET A 126 11.88 -7.80 1.32
C MET A 126 12.98 -7.19 0.45
N SER A 127 13.78 -6.29 1.02
CA SER A 127 14.89 -5.60 0.35
C SER A 127 15.97 -6.57 -0.12
N GLN A 128 16.34 -7.55 0.72
CA GLN A 128 17.31 -8.61 0.36
C GLN A 128 16.91 -9.44 -0.86
N LYS A 129 15.62 -9.54 -1.18
CA LYS A 129 15.08 -10.31 -2.31
C LYS A 129 14.69 -9.43 -3.50
N SER A 130 14.91 -8.12 -3.40
CA SER A 130 14.47 -7.16 -4.40
C SER A 130 15.63 -6.74 -5.31
N PRO A 131 15.37 -6.46 -6.60
CA PRO A 131 16.35 -5.85 -7.48
C PRO A 131 16.90 -4.54 -6.90
N ARG A 132 18.08 -4.12 -7.36
CA ARG A 132 18.62 -2.79 -7.05
C ARG A 132 18.02 -1.73 -7.95
N ASP A 133 18.28 -0.47 -7.59
CA ASP A 133 17.89 0.72 -8.34
C ASP A 133 16.38 0.87 -8.59
N GLY A 134 15.55 0.33 -7.70
CA GLY A 134 14.10 0.43 -7.80
C GLY A 134 13.54 1.85 -7.63
N VAL A 135 12.22 1.94 -7.65
CA VAL A 135 11.46 3.19 -7.51
C VAL A 135 10.76 3.20 -6.16
N LEU A 136 10.98 4.26 -5.38
CA LEU A 136 10.23 4.57 -4.18
C LEU A 136 9.07 5.50 -4.53
N ILE A 137 7.85 5.01 -4.43
CA ILE A 137 6.64 5.74 -4.77
C ILE A 137 6.00 6.28 -3.49
N LEU A 138 5.77 7.59 -3.45
CA LEU A 138 5.14 8.31 -2.35
C LEU A 138 3.73 8.76 -2.76
N ASP A 139 2.77 8.46 -1.92
CA ASP A 139 1.38 8.88 -2.09
C ASP A 139 0.65 8.85 -0.75
N ASP A 140 -0.56 9.40 -0.68
CA ASP A 140 -1.43 9.29 0.48
C ASP A 140 -2.82 8.76 0.16
N THR A 141 -3.37 7.99 1.10
CA THR A 141 -4.73 7.46 1.00
C THR A 141 -5.58 7.95 2.16
N GLY A 142 -6.83 8.32 1.84
CA GLY A 142 -7.85 8.63 2.82
C GLY A 142 -8.64 7.38 3.25
N GLN A 143 -9.01 7.34 4.53
CA GLN A 143 -9.94 6.37 5.10
C GLN A 143 -11.13 7.10 5.69
N ALA A 144 -12.31 6.94 5.08
CA ALA A 144 -13.53 7.56 5.59
C ALA A 144 -13.84 7.06 7.01
N LYS A 145 -14.23 8.00 7.87
CA LYS A 145 -14.64 7.71 9.26
C LYS A 145 -15.90 8.49 9.60
N GLN A 146 -16.68 7.91 10.50
CA GLN A 146 -17.82 8.58 11.12
C GLN A 146 -17.45 8.97 12.56
N GLY A 147 -17.94 10.12 13.01
CA GLY A 147 -17.60 10.69 14.32
C GLY A 147 -16.22 11.35 14.38
N ASP A 148 -15.81 11.72 15.59
CA ASP A 148 -14.66 12.60 15.85
C ASP A 148 -13.61 11.97 16.79
N CYS A 149 -13.82 10.72 17.19
CA CYS A 149 -13.00 10.04 18.21
C CYS A 149 -11.85 9.18 17.65
N SER A 150 -11.83 8.91 16.34
CA SER A 150 -10.72 8.16 15.72
C SER A 150 -9.50 9.06 15.62
N VAL A 151 -8.33 8.60 16.06
CA VAL A 151 -7.08 9.39 16.04
C VAL A 151 -6.83 10.07 14.69
N GLY A 152 -6.60 11.38 14.67
CA GLY A 152 -6.31 12.13 13.45
C GLY A 152 -7.44 12.22 12.43
N VAL A 153 -8.69 11.89 12.82
CA VAL A 153 -9.85 12.10 11.95
C VAL A 153 -10.17 13.60 11.84
N ALA A 154 -10.31 14.09 10.62
CA ALA A 154 -10.73 15.46 10.37
C ALA A 154 -11.47 15.58 9.03
N ARG A 155 -12.16 16.70 8.82
CA ARG A 155 -12.65 17.07 7.49
C ARG A 155 -11.46 17.54 6.65
N GLN A 156 -11.06 16.71 5.71
CA GLN A 156 -9.92 16.98 4.83
C GLN A 156 -10.19 16.42 3.44
N TYR A 157 -9.51 16.96 2.43
CA TYR A 157 -9.61 16.43 1.08
C TYR A 157 -9.05 15.00 1.07
N SER A 158 -9.86 14.07 0.59
CA SER A 158 -9.50 12.66 0.46
C SER A 158 -9.61 12.27 -1.00
N GLY A 159 -8.49 11.89 -1.63
CA GLY A 159 -8.49 11.38 -2.99
C GLY A 159 -9.40 10.15 -3.15
N THR A 160 -9.51 9.31 -2.11
CA THR A 160 -10.45 8.17 -2.11
C THR A 160 -11.92 8.59 -2.09
N LEU A 161 -12.25 9.74 -1.49
CA LEU A 161 -13.62 10.25 -1.48
C LEU A 161 -13.93 11.18 -2.67
N GLY A 162 -12.90 11.63 -3.39
CA GLY A 162 -13.01 12.67 -4.43
C GLY A 162 -13.49 14.02 -3.91
N LYS A 163 -13.55 14.21 -2.59
CA LYS A 163 -14.12 15.39 -1.93
C LYS A 163 -13.55 15.59 -0.52
N ILE A 164 -13.84 16.77 0.03
CA ILE A 164 -13.62 17.03 1.46
C ILE A 164 -14.59 16.18 2.26
N GLY A 165 -14.04 15.28 3.07
CA GLY A 165 -14.82 14.37 3.90
C GLY A 165 -14.13 14.12 5.23
N ASN A 166 -14.89 13.62 6.19
CA ASN A 166 -14.35 13.22 7.47
C ASN A 166 -13.56 11.91 7.31
N CYS A 167 -12.25 11.99 7.45
CA CYS A 167 -11.37 10.87 7.18
C CYS A 167 -10.05 10.96 7.94
N GLN A 168 -9.36 9.83 8.06
CA GLN A 168 -7.93 9.78 8.37
C GLN A 168 -7.17 9.75 7.06
N VAL A 169 -6.00 10.39 7.01
CA VAL A 169 -5.11 10.33 5.84
C VAL A 169 -3.81 9.66 6.25
N ILE A 170 -3.36 8.71 5.45
CA ILE A 170 -2.15 7.94 5.69
C ILE A 170 -1.21 8.19 4.51
N VAL A 171 -0.03 8.72 4.81
CA VAL A 171 1.06 8.85 3.84
C VAL A 171 1.79 7.51 3.79
N THR A 172 2.04 7.01 2.58
CA THR A 172 2.67 5.70 2.37
C THR A 172 3.84 5.79 1.43
N ALA A 173 4.77 4.85 1.60
CA ALA A 173 5.88 4.61 0.69
C ALA A 173 5.81 3.17 0.17
N GLN A 174 5.93 2.99 -1.14
CA GLN A 174 5.97 1.69 -1.81
C GLN A 174 7.28 1.54 -2.56
N TYR A 175 7.88 0.36 -2.48
CA TYR A 175 8.98 -0.03 -3.36
C TYR A 175 8.40 -0.70 -4.60
N MET A 176 8.96 -0.39 -5.77
CA MET A 176 8.70 -1.05 -7.03
C MET A 176 10.04 -1.36 -7.69
N ALA A 177 10.23 -2.57 -8.20
CA ALA A 177 11.39 -2.90 -9.02
C ALA A 177 11.39 -2.08 -10.31
N ASP A 178 12.58 -1.71 -10.78
CA ASP A 178 12.75 -0.94 -12.01
C ASP A 178 12.55 -1.80 -13.28
N ASP A 179 11.34 -2.33 -13.42
CA ASP A 179 10.83 -3.07 -14.56
C ASP A 179 9.56 -2.38 -15.05
N LEU A 180 9.73 -1.15 -15.52
CA LEU A 180 8.63 -0.22 -15.80
C LEU A 180 7.78 -0.63 -17.02
N SER A 181 8.34 -1.47 -17.89
CA SER A 181 7.63 -2.08 -19.02
C SER A 181 6.69 -3.21 -18.61
N SER A 182 6.89 -3.79 -17.42
CA SER A 182 6.08 -4.90 -16.94
C SER A 182 4.70 -4.44 -16.48
N SER A 183 3.66 -5.18 -16.88
CA SER A 183 2.31 -5.03 -16.35
C SER A 183 2.13 -5.68 -14.96
N ALA A 184 3.17 -6.34 -14.43
CA ALA A 184 3.16 -6.96 -13.10
C ALA A 184 4.55 -6.90 -12.43
N PRO A 185 5.12 -5.69 -12.22
CA PRO A 185 6.42 -5.53 -11.61
C PRO A 185 6.40 -5.98 -10.14
N LEU A 186 7.54 -6.41 -9.62
CA LEU A 186 7.66 -6.66 -8.19
C LEU A 186 7.47 -5.35 -7.43
N HIS A 187 6.53 -5.31 -6.50
CA HIS A 187 6.36 -4.18 -5.61
C HIS A 187 5.87 -4.61 -4.24
N TRP A 188 6.13 -3.79 -3.22
CA TRP A 188 5.72 -4.05 -1.85
C TRP A 188 5.73 -2.78 -0.99
N PRO A 189 4.89 -2.73 0.07
CA PRO A 189 4.81 -1.57 0.94
C PRO A 189 6.04 -1.41 1.81
N VAL A 190 6.68 -0.24 1.78
CA VAL A 190 7.80 0.06 2.69
C VAL A 190 7.25 0.36 4.08
N SER A 191 6.48 1.44 4.23
CA SER A 191 5.81 1.77 5.50
C SER A 191 4.72 2.81 5.28
N ALA A 192 4.01 3.15 6.35
CA ALA A 192 2.90 4.09 6.36
C ALA A 192 2.85 4.88 7.68
N ARG A 193 2.46 6.16 7.57
CA ARG A 193 2.34 7.07 8.73
C ARG A 193 1.03 7.83 8.66
N LEU A 194 0.34 7.93 9.80
CA LEU A 194 -0.85 8.77 9.92
C LEU A 194 -0.45 10.25 9.81
N TYR A 195 -1.11 11.00 8.93
CA TYR A 195 -1.10 12.46 8.99
C TYR A 195 -1.96 12.92 10.16
N LEU A 196 -1.32 13.50 11.19
CA LEU A 196 -2.00 14.08 12.34
C LEU A 196 -2.34 15.55 12.04
N PRO A 197 -3.62 15.93 11.90
CA PRO A 197 -3.99 17.31 11.63
C PRO A 197 -3.57 18.25 12.76
N GLU A 198 -3.27 19.51 12.46
CA GLU A 198 -2.81 20.51 13.43
C GLU A 198 -3.77 20.65 14.62
N ALA A 199 -5.08 20.68 14.36
CA ALA A 199 -6.10 20.73 15.40
C ALA A 199 -6.06 19.52 16.37
N TRP A 200 -5.61 18.35 15.90
CA TRP A 200 -5.37 17.20 16.78
C TRP A 200 -4.04 17.31 17.53
N ALA A 201 -3.00 17.81 16.85
CA ALA A 201 -1.69 17.98 17.43
C ALA A 201 -1.68 19.02 18.57
N ALA A 202 -2.55 20.03 18.50
CA ALA A 202 -2.72 21.09 19.50
C ALA A 202 -3.68 20.74 20.66
N ASP A 203 -4.52 19.70 20.52
CA ASP A 203 -5.52 19.33 21.53
C ASP A 203 -4.97 18.28 22.51
N SER A 204 -4.60 18.71 23.72
CA SER A 204 -4.03 17.85 24.76
C SER A 204 -4.97 16.73 25.22
N ASP A 205 -6.28 16.96 25.23
CA ASP A 205 -7.27 15.98 25.66
C ASP A 205 -7.46 14.87 24.63
N ARG A 206 -7.56 15.25 23.36
CA ARG A 206 -7.61 14.29 22.25
C ARG A 206 -6.34 13.46 22.18
N ARG A 207 -5.16 14.09 22.32
CA ARG A 207 -3.87 13.39 22.37
C ARG A 207 -3.82 12.36 23.49
N ARG A 208 -4.22 12.75 24.71
CA ARG A 208 -4.26 11.85 25.87
C ARG A 208 -5.21 10.67 25.63
N LYS A 209 -6.44 10.93 25.19
CA LYS A 209 -7.46 9.88 24.94
C LYS A 209 -7.04 8.91 23.82
N ALA A 210 -6.38 9.41 22.78
CA ALA A 210 -5.90 8.60 21.66
C ALA A 210 -4.49 8.02 21.86
N HIS A 211 -3.85 8.25 23.01
CA HIS A 211 -2.50 7.77 23.33
C HIS A 211 -1.45 8.22 22.30
N ILE A 212 -1.55 9.46 21.83
CA ILE A 212 -0.57 10.05 20.92
C ILE A 212 0.72 10.32 21.72
N PRO A 213 1.89 9.81 21.29
CA PRO A 213 3.16 10.06 21.98
C PRO A 213 3.47 11.56 22.09
N ARG A 214 4.20 11.98 23.13
CA ARG A 214 4.43 13.41 23.42
C ARG A 214 5.26 14.09 22.34
N GLU A 215 6.20 13.35 21.78
CA GLU A 215 7.12 13.76 20.72
C GLU A 215 6.44 13.95 19.35
N VAL A 216 5.24 13.42 19.15
CA VAL A 216 4.52 13.56 17.89
C VAL A 216 3.95 14.98 17.78
N ALA A 217 4.61 15.84 17.02
CA ALA A 217 4.13 17.18 16.67
C ALA A 217 3.36 17.18 15.34
N PHE A 218 2.73 18.31 15.01
CA PHE A 218 2.16 18.51 13.67
C PHE A 218 3.27 18.46 12.62
N ARG A 219 3.02 17.71 11.54
CA ARG A 219 3.88 17.66 10.37
C ARG A 219 3.03 17.65 9.11
N THR A 220 3.45 18.38 8.10
CA THR A 220 2.81 18.38 6.79
C THR A 220 3.01 17.03 6.09
N LYS A 221 2.13 16.66 5.15
CA LYS A 221 2.30 15.42 4.39
C LYS A 221 3.65 15.32 3.66
N PRO A 222 4.18 16.38 3.00
CA PRO A 222 5.51 16.33 2.41
C PRO A 222 6.63 16.07 3.42
N GLN A 223 6.54 16.61 4.64
CA GLN A 223 7.50 16.31 5.71
C GLN A 223 7.45 14.84 6.12
N ILE A 224 6.25 14.27 6.26
CA ILE A 224 6.07 12.84 6.56
C ILE A 224 6.60 11.96 5.43
N ALA A 225 6.37 12.36 4.17
CA ALA A 225 6.88 11.63 3.01
C ALA A 225 8.42 11.65 2.96
N LEU A 226 9.06 12.77 3.31
CA LEU A 226 10.52 12.85 3.45
C LEU A 226 11.04 11.97 4.60
N ASP A 227 10.33 11.90 5.73
CA ASP A 227 10.71 10.94 6.80
C ASP A 227 10.64 9.49 6.30
N LEU A 228 9.64 9.16 5.47
CA LEU A 228 9.53 7.82 4.89
C LEU A 228 10.64 7.53 3.89
N VAL A 229 11.15 8.54 3.17
CA VAL A 229 12.35 8.43 2.33
C VAL A 229 13.58 8.13 3.18
N ASP A 230 13.78 8.89 4.27
CA ASP A 230 14.91 8.72 5.17
C ASP A 230 14.84 7.35 5.86
N GLN A 231 13.67 6.96 6.36
CA GLN A 231 13.41 5.65 6.94
C GLN A 231 13.65 4.51 5.93
N ALA A 232 13.28 4.68 4.65
CA ALA A 232 13.56 3.69 3.62
C ALA A 232 15.07 3.51 3.36
N ARG A 233 15.84 4.60 3.43
CA ARG A 233 17.31 4.55 3.34
C ARG A 233 17.92 3.85 4.55
N ASP A 234 17.49 4.22 5.77
CA ASP A 234 17.96 3.60 7.02
C ASP A 234 17.68 2.09 7.09
N TRP A 235 16.62 1.64 6.39
CA TRP A 235 16.23 0.24 6.28
C TRP A 235 16.81 -0.49 5.06
N ASP A 236 17.75 0.13 4.34
CA ASP A 236 18.42 -0.41 3.16
C ASP A 236 17.47 -0.81 2.02
N VAL A 237 16.37 -0.06 1.84
CA VAL A 237 15.48 -0.26 0.68
C VAL A 237 16.25 0.08 -0.60
N PRO A 238 16.30 -0.82 -1.60
CA PRO A 238 17.23 -0.69 -2.72
C PRO A 238 16.66 0.18 -3.84
N PHE A 239 16.28 1.42 -3.53
CA PHE A 239 15.71 2.36 -4.49
C PHE A 239 16.75 3.39 -4.97
N ARG A 240 16.57 3.86 -6.20
CA ARG A 240 17.34 4.94 -6.82
C ARG A 240 16.47 6.13 -7.20
N TYR A 241 15.21 5.88 -7.52
CA TYR A 241 14.27 6.89 -7.99
C TYR A 241 13.17 7.16 -6.96
N VAL A 242 12.74 8.41 -6.84
CA VAL A 242 11.55 8.80 -6.07
C VAL A 242 10.46 9.30 -7.00
N VAL A 243 9.23 8.85 -6.81
CA VAL A 243 8.08 9.30 -7.61
C VAL A 243 6.94 9.74 -6.71
N ALA A 244 6.35 10.90 -7.01
CA ALA A 244 5.22 11.48 -6.26
C ALA A 244 4.28 12.28 -7.18
N ASP A 245 3.09 12.67 -6.72
CA ASP A 245 2.14 13.51 -7.48
C ASP A 245 2.36 15.00 -7.24
N ALA A 246 1.52 15.81 -7.89
CA ALA A 246 1.44 17.26 -7.75
C ALA A 246 1.19 17.74 -6.30
N GLY A 247 0.52 16.96 -5.46
CA GLY A 247 0.35 17.28 -4.04
C GLY A 247 1.68 17.43 -3.30
N TYR A 248 2.72 16.70 -3.75
CA TYR A 248 4.09 16.79 -3.27
C TYR A 248 4.98 17.64 -4.20
N GLY A 249 4.90 17.44 -5.52
CA GLY A 249 5.76 18.09 -6.50
C GLY A 249 5.57 19.60 -6.60
N ASP A 250 4.36 20.12 -6.33
CA ASP A 250 4.12 21.57 -6.25
C ASP A 250 4.75 22.22 -5.01
N LYS A 251 5.37 21.45 -4.10
CA LYS A 251 5.97 21.98 -2.87
C LYS A 251 7.47 22.20 -3.08
N PRO A 252 7.96 23.46 -3.19
CA PRO A 252 9.36 23.72 -3.50
C PRO A 252 10.35 23.12 -2.50
N HIS A 253 10.00 23.14 -1.20
CA HIS A 253 10.81 22.52 -0.15
C HIS A 253 10.90 21.00 -0.31
N PHE A 254 9.84 20.33 -0.78
CA PHE A 254 9.87 18.88 -0.97
C PHE A 254 10.88 18.50 -2.06
N LEU A 255 10.84 19.17 -3.20
CA LEU A 255 11.80 18.97 -4.29
C LEU A 255 13.23 19.31 -3.84
N ALA A 256 13.43 20.46 -3.19
CA ALA A 256 14.75 20.86 -2.68
C ALA A 256 15.33 19.82 -1.70
N SER A 257 14.50 19.28 -0.79
CA SER A 257 14.93 18.24 0.13
C SER A 257 15.31 16.91 -0.55
N LEU A 258 14.69 16.56 -1.68
CA LEU A 258 15.11 15.39 -2.49
C LEU A 258 16.46 15.66 -3.19
N GLU A 259 16.68 16.88 -3.68
CA GLU A 259 17.94 17.30 -4.32
C GLU A 259 19.10 17.35 -3.32
N GLU A 260 18.89 17.89 -2.11
CA GLU A 260 19.86 17.88 -1.01
C GLU A 260 20.27 16.45 -0.63
N ARG A 261 19.34 15.50 -0.74
CA ARG A 261 19.55 14.06 -0.55
C ARG A 261 20.22 13.38 -1.74
N GLN A 262 20.49 14.10 -2.83
CA GLN A 262 21.03 13.59 -4.09
C GLN A 262 20.16 12.47 -4.69
N LEU A 263 18.83 12.56 -4.53
CA LEU A 263 17.88 11.60 -5.09
C LEU A 263 17.45 12.02 -6.49
N LEU A 264 17.36 11.03 -7.39
CA LEU A 264 16.71 11.21 -8.67
C LEU A 264 15.20 11.08 -8.49
N TYR A 265 14.42 11.99 -9.08
CA TYR A 265 12.98 11.95 -8.92
C TYR A 265 12.22 12.35 -10.18
N VAL A 266 10.97 11.90 -10.25
CA VAL A 266 9.95 12.40 -11.17
C VAL A 266 8.70 12.69 -10.33
N CYS A 267 8.32 13.96 -10.22
CA CYS A 267 7.13 14.35 -9.49
C CYS A 267 6.10 14.95 -10.43
N GLY A 268 4.84 14.55 -10.32
CA GLY A 268 3.75 15.32 -10.92
C GLY A 268 3.77 16.75 -10.41
N VAL A 269 3.37 17.71 -11.24
CA VAL A 269 3.25 19.12 -10.88
C VAL A 269 2.00 19.71 -11.52
N SER A 270 1.47 20.79 -10.97
CA SER A 270 0.33 21.50 -11.52
C SER A 270 0.68 22.24 -12.81
N SER A 271 -0.34 22.57 -13.61
CA SER A 271 -0.20 23.42 -14.80
C SER A 271 0.33 24.82 -14.47
N THR A 272 0.16 25.25 -13.22
CA THR A 272 0.64 26.52 -12.67
C THR A 272 2.05 26.45 -12.08
N PHE A 273 2.70 25.29 -12.12
CA PHE A 273 4.05 25.10 -11.60
C PHE A 273 5.03 26.05 -12.28
N GLY A 274 5.86 26.69 -11.48
CA GLY A 274 6.69 27.80 -11.87
C GLY A 274 8.04 27.40 -12.45
N LEU A 275 8.35 27.90 -13.64
CA LEU A 275 9.49 27.47 -14.45
C LEU A 275 10.21 28.65 -15.11
N ARG A 276 11.46 28.42 -15.52
CA ARG A 276 12.26 29.35 -16.34
C ARG A 276 13.00 28.61 -17.44
N ARG A 277 13.23 29.30 -18.55
CA ARG A 277 13.96 28.73 -19.68
C ARG A 277 15.48 28.86 -19.47
N PRO A 278 16.29 27.83 -19.76
CA PRO A 278 17.73 27.85 -19.49
C PRO A 278 18.50 28.95 -20.22
N ASP A 279 18.14 29.26 -21.47
CA ASP A 279 18.71 30.34 -22.27
C ASP A 279 18.48 31.72 -21.65
N GLU A 280 17.28 31.98 -21.13
CA GLU A 280 16.96 33.24 -20.47
C GLU A 280 17.62 33.36 -19.08
N VAL A 281 17.77 32.25 -18.35
CA VAL A 281 18.54 32.22 -17.10
C VAL A 281 20.01 32.57 -17.37
N ARG A 282 20.61 31.99 -18.43
CA ARG A 282 21.98 32.34 -18.85
C ARG A 282 22.10 33.81 -19.28
N ALA A 283 21.15 34.31 -20.06
CA ALA A 283 21.14 35.71 -20.51
C ALA A 283 21.02 36.70 -19.34
N ALA A 284 20.16 36.40 -18.35
CA ALA A 284 20.01 37.21 -17.14
C ALA A 284 21.31 37.22 -16.30
N ALA A 285 21.97 36.07 -16.16
CA ALA A 285 23.25 35.98 -15.45
C ALA A 285 24.38 36.76 -16.15
N ALA A 286 24.34 36.85 -17.49
CA ALA A 286 25.32 37.60 -18.29
C ALA A 286 25.12 39.13 -18.25
N THR A 287 24.01 39.63 -17.70
CA THR A 287 23.70 41.07 -17.63
C THR A 287 23.59 41.52 -16.15
N PRO A 288 24.71 41.61 -15.41
CA PRO A 288 24.68 42.08 -14.03
C PRO A 288 24.21 43.54 -13.95
N PRO A 289 23.60 43.95 -12.82
CA PRO A 289 23.27 45.36 -12.61
C PRO A 289 24.57 46.20 -12.64
N PRO A 290 24.52 47.46 -13.13
CA PRO A 290 25.68 48.34 -13.13
C PRO A 290 26.23 48.52 -11.71
N GLU A 291 27.54 48.71 -11.61
CA GLU A 291 28.24 48.86 -10.34
C GLU A 291 27.60 49.97 -9.48
N TYR A 292 27.42 49.67 -8.20
CA TYR A 292 26.66 50.55 -7.32
C TYR A 292 27.51 51.73 -6.85
N GLN A 293 27.22 52.93 -7.33
CA GLN A 293 28.01 54.15 -7.04
C GLN A 293 27.26 55.20 -6.18
N GLY A 294 26.22 54.82 -5.43
CA GLY A 294 25.35 55.77 -4.68
C GLY A 294 25.22 55.51 -3.17
N ALA A 295 24.36 56.28 -2.50
CA ALA A 295 24.05 56.17 -1.05
C ALA A 295 22.66 55.56 -0.72
N GLY A 296 21.92 55.10 -1.73
CA GLY A 296 20.65 54.37 -1.63
C GLY A 296 20.76 52.83 -1.73
N ARG A 297 19.65 52.17 -2.12
CA ARG A 297 19.62 50.70 -2.26
C ARG A 297 20.23 50.25 -3.61
N PRO A 298 21.15 49.28 -3.64
CA PRO A 298 21.66 48.70 -4.88
C PRO A 298 20.55 48.16 -5.77
N ARG A 299 20.70 48.30 -7.10
CA ARG A 299 19.80 47.63 -8.05
C ARG A 299 20.03 46.12 -7.93
N MET A 300 18.97 45.41 -7.56
CA MET A 300 19.00 43.94 -7.52
C MET A 300 19.11 43.39 -8.95
N PRO A 301 19.81 42.27 -9.17
CA PRO A 301 19.80 41.58 -10.45
C PRO A 301 18.35 41.28 -10.89
N ARG A 302 18.02 41.58 -12.16
CA ARG A 302 16.71 41.25 -12.69
C ARG A 302 16.65 39.75 -12.94
N PRO A 303 15.76 39.00 -12.29
CA PRO A 303 15.66 37.57 -12.56
C PRO A 303 15.13 37.34 -13.98
N ALA A 304 15.47 36.17 -14.55
CA ALA A 304 14.93 35.73 -15.83
C ALA A 304 13.38 35.71 -15.84
N PRO A 305 12.72 35.74 -17.00
CA PRO A 305 11.27 35.58 -17.07
C PRO A 305 10.79 34.29 -16.36
N PHE A 306 9.53 34.29 -15.94
CA PHE A 306 8.93 33.18 -15.21
C PHE A 306 7.66 32.73 -15.93
N TYR A 307 7.51 31.42 -16.10
CA TYR A 307 6.42 30.81 -16.84
C TYR A 307 5.72 29.76 -15.97
N MET A 308 4.43 29.58 -16.21
CA MET A 308 3.70 28.40 -15.77
C MET A 308 3.97 27.23 -16.73
N ALA A 309 3.89 26.00 -16.23
CA ALA A 309 4.04 24.79 -17.04
C ALA A 309 3.15 24.79 -18.30
N ARG A 310 1.90 25.26 -18.19
CA ARG A 310 0.99 25.42 -19.36
C ARG A 310 1.51 26.40 -20.41
N GLN A 311 2.18 27.48 -20.00
CA GLN A 311 2.70 28.48 -20.94
C GLN A 311 3.93 27.95 -21.68
N ILE A 312 4.72 27.10 -21.01
CA ILE A 312 5.81 26.38 -21.67
C ILE A 312 5.23 25.40 -22.68
N GLU A 313 4.24 24.59 -22.30
CA GLU A 313 3.53 23.68 -23.21
C GLU A 313 3.00 24.38 -24.46
N GLU A 314 2.26 25.49 -24.30
CA GLU A 314 1.69 26.27 -25.41
C GLU A 314 2.74 26.75 -26.42
N SER A 315 4.01 26.84 -26.00
CA SER A 315 5.13 27.25 -26.86
C SER A 315 5.83 26.09 -27.58
N ILE A 316 5.50 24.82 -27.29
CA ILE A 316 6.16 23.65 -27.87
C ILE A 316 5.58 23.37 -29.28
N PRO A 317 6.41 23.38 -30.34
CA PRO A 317 5.97 23.03 -31.68
C PRO A 317 5.41 21.61 -31.75
N ASP A 318 4.41 21.39 -32.61
CA ASP A 318 3.76 20.08 -32.72
C ASP A 318 4.69 18.96 -33.21
N SER A 319 5.83 19.32 -33.85
CA SER A 319 6.92 18.42 -34.26
C SER A 319 7.68 17.79 -33.10
N ASP A 320 7.70 18.44 -31.93
CA ASP A 320 8.53 18.03 -30.78
C ASP A 320 7.77 17.07 -29.85
N TRP A 321 6.55 16.70 -30.23
CA TRP A 321 5.70 15.79 -29.49
C TRP A 321 5.75 14.38 -30.07
N HIS A 322 6.16 13.42 -29.25
CA HIS A 322 6.30 12.03 -29.60
C HIS A 322 5.15 11.19 -29.06
N THR A 323 4.60 10.29 -29.87
CA THR A 323 3.64 9.29 -29.41
C THR A 323 4.40 8.13 -28.78
N ILE A 324 4.17 7.89 -27.49
CA ILE A 324 4.83 6.80 -26.76
C ILE A 324 3.78 5.87 -26.19
N SER A 325 4.06 4.58 -26.31
CA SER A 325 3.31 3.48 -25.70
C SER A 325 4.20 2.82 -24.66
N TRP A 326 3.73 2.66 -23.42
CA TRP A 326 4.62 2.27 -22.30
C TRP A 326 4.16 1.05 -21.50
N ARG A 327 2.90 0.60 -21.63
CA ARG A 327 2.41 -0.68 -21.04
C ARG A 327 1.03 -1.07 -21.54
N GLU A 328 0.68 -2.34 -21.37
CA GLU A 328 -0.69 -2.83 -21.52
C GLU A 328 -1.59 -2.41 -20.36
N GLY A 329 -2.72 -1.78 -20.66
CA GLY A 329 -3.79 -1.45 -19.72
C GLY A 329 -5.07 -2.27 -19.96
N THR A 330 -6.13 -2.01 -19.16
CA THR A 330 -7.47 -2.67 -19.31
C THR A 330 -8.03 -2.62 -20.71
N LYS A 331 -7.79 -1.51 -21.42
CA LYS A 331 -8.38 -1.19 -22.71
C LYS A 331 -7.39 -1.35 -23.87
N GLY A 332 -6.26 -2.01 -23.62
CA GLY A 332 -5.13 -2.14 -24.56
C GLY A 332 -3.93 -1.30 -24.17
N THR A 333 -2.96 -1.21 -25.07
CA THR A 333 -1.71 -0.50 -24.86
C THR A 333 -1.95 0.98 -24.58
N LEU A 334 -1.51 1.45 -23.41
CA LEU A 334 -1.61 2.87 -23.05
C LEU A 334 -0.69 3.68 -23.95
N THR A 335 -1.27 4.68 -24.62
CA THR A 335 -0.59 5.49 -25.63
C THR A 335 -1.02 6.95 -25.47
N LYS A 336 -0.05 7.87 -25.44
CA LYS A 336 -0.24 9.32 -25.29
C LYS A 336 0.83 10.07 -26.06
N ARG A 337 0.67 11.38 -26.24
CA ARG A 337 1.71 12.25 -26.80
C ARG A 337 2.49 12.90 -25.66
N PHE A 338 3.81 12.91 -25.78
CA PHE A 338 4.73 13.47 -24.79
C PHE A 338 5.71 14.44 -25.42
N ALA A 339 6.07 15.46 -24.65
CA ALA A 339 7.22 16.33 -24.92
C ALA A 339 8.02 16.48 -23.63
N ALA A 340 9.34 16.58 -23.75
CA ALA A 340 10.21 16.91 -22.62
C ALA A 340 11.13 18.06 -22.99
N VAL A 341 11.18 19.07 -22.12
CA VAL A 341 12.00 20.27 -22.33
C VAL A 341 12.83 20.56 -21.08
N ARG A 342 14.04 21.08 -21.29
CA ARG A 342 14.93 21.49 -20.20
C ARG A 342 14.48 22.83 -19.64
N VAL A 343 14.31 22.91 -18.33
CA VAL A 343 13.84 24.10 -17.61
C VAL A 343 14.46 24.18 -16.23
N HIS A 344 14.52 25.37 -15.65
CA HIS A 344 14.77 25.53 -14.22
C HIS A 344 13.45 25.61 -13.46
N ARG A 345 13.31 24.88 -12.35
CA ARG A 345 12.19 25.10 -11.44
C ARG A 345 12.35 26.44 -10.71
N GLY A 346 11.24 27.13 -10.50
CA GLY A 346 11.17 28.29 -9.62
C GLY A 346 10.79 27.89 -8.19
N THR A 347 11.31 28.57 -7.18
CA THR A 347 10.67 28.58 -5.84
C THR A 347 9.71 29.76 -5.81
N GLY A 348 8.42 29.57 -5.48
CA GLY A 348 7.45 30.68 -5.41
C GLY A 348 6.20 30.44 -6.26
N ASN A 349 5.13 31.20 -5.97
CA ASN A 349 3.84 31.05 -6.64
C ASN A 349 3.60 32.22 -7.61
N PRO A 350 3.60 31.99 -8.92
CA PRO A 350 3.34 33.05 -9.91
C PRO A 350 1.90 33.55 -9.90
N CYS A 351 0.96 32.80 -9.30
CA CYS A 351 -0.46 33.14 -9.24
C CYS A 351 -0.82 34.08 -8.08
N LEU A 352 0.16 34.55 -7.29
CA LEU A 352 -0.10 35.61 -6.32
C LEU A 352 -0.34 36.93 -7.07
N GLU A 353 -1.33 37.72 -6.63
CA GLU A 353 -1.66 39.02 -7.24
C GLU A 353 -0.46 39.98 -7.29
N ARG A 354 0.50 39.80 -6.38
CA ARG A 354 1.82 40.45 -6.36
C ARG A 354 2.87 39.42 -5.92
N PRO A 355 3.46 38.64 -6.83
CA PRO A 355 4.52 37.72 -6.46
C PRO A 355 5.72 38.56 -6.02
N ASN A 356 6.16 38.36 -4.78
CA ASN A 356 7.31 39.07 -4.27
C ASN A 356 8.56 38.48 -4.94
N ILE A 357 9.17 39.26 -5.85
CA ILE A 357 10.32 38.82 -6.66
C ILE A 357 11.47 38.30 -5.78
N SER A 358 11.60 38.82 -4.56
CA SER A 358 12.60 38.36 -3.59
C SER A 358 12.39 36.93 -3.09
N ASP A 359 11.16 36.41 -3.14
CA ASP A 359 10.83 35.03 -2.76
C ASP A 359 11.01 34.05 -3.94
N MET A 360 11.29 34.58 -5.14
CA MET A 360 11.39 33.81 -6.38
C MET A 360 12.83 33.44 -6.72
N THR A 361 13.25 32.22 -6.38
CA THR A 361 14.64 31.77 -6.62
C THR A 361 14.79 30.83 -7.82
N THR A 362 15.99 30.95 -8.40
CA THR A 362 16.68 30.09 -9.38
C THR A 362 16.86 28.62 -8.97
N GLY A 363 15.92 27.70 -9.15
CA GLY A 363 16.19 26.27 -8.86
C GLY A 363 17.16 25.62 -9.86
N PRO A 364 17.63 24.39 -9.58
CA PRO A 364 18.47 23.66 -10.54
C PRO A 364 17.72 23.37 -11.84
N GLU A 365 18.50 23.10 -12.89
CA GLU A 365 17.95 22.71 -14.20
C GLU A 365 17.50 21.25 -14.18
N GLY A 366 16.33 20.98 -14.75
CA GLY A 366 15.73 19.66 -14.87
C GLY A 366 14.87 19.52 -16.12
N TRP A 367 14.09 18.45 -16.16
CA TRP A 367 13.12 18.15 -17.20
C TRP A 367 11.72 18.57 -16.77
N LEU A 368 11.01 19.29 -17.64
CA LEU A 368 9.55 19.32 -17.66
C LEU A 368 9.07 18.28 -18.67
N LEU A 369 8.45 17.21 -18.18
CA LEU A 369 7.74 16.24 -19.00
C LEU A 369 6.26 16.64 -19.06
N ILE A 370 5.70 16.64 -20.27
CA ILE A 370 4.31 17.00 -20.52
C ILE A 370 3.63 15.85 -21.23
N GLU A 371 2.45 15.46 -20.75
CA GLU A 371 1.61 14.40 -21.28
C GLU A 371 0.30 15.01 -21.76
N ARG A 372 -0.07 14.79 -23.03
CA ARG A 372 -1.37 15.21 -23.58
C ARG A 372 -2.10 14.04 -24.25
N PRO A 373 -3.44 14.06 -24.31
CA PRO A 373 -4.22 13.06 -25.03
C PRO A 373 -3.78 12.93 -26.50
N ILE A 374 -3.96 11.72 -27.06
CA ILE A 374 -3.96 11.55 -28.52
C ILE A 374 -5.22 12.19 -29.11
N ALA A 375 -5.17 12.54 -30.40
CA ALA A 375 -6.31 13.16 -31.08
C ALA A 375 -7.57 12.30 -30.94
N GLY A 376 -8.67 12.91 -30.46
CA GLY A 376 -9.96 12.24 -30.23
C GLY A 376 -10.22 11.81 -28.78
N GLU A 377 -9.23 11.85 -27.89
CA GLU A 377 -9.42 11.61 -26.45
C GLU A 377 -9.69 12.91 -25.68
N LYS A 378 -10.54 12.83 -24.65
CA LYS A 378 -10.87 13.96 -23.76
C LYS A 378 -10.22 13.74 -22.39
N ASP A 379 -8.90 13.86 -22.33
CA ASP A 379 -8.15 13.83 -21.07
C ASP A 379 -7.43 15.16 -20.85
N GLU A 380 -7.20 15.50 -19.58
CA GLU A 380 -6.44 16.69 -19.20
C GLU A 380 -4.94 16.52 -19.47
N VAL A 381 -4.26 17.63 -19.77
CA VAL A 381 -2.80 17.67 -19.87
C VAL A 381 -2.19 17.50 -18.48
N LYS A 382 -1.18 16.65 -18.37
CA LYS A 382 -0.43 16.43 -17.13
C LYS A 382 1.00 16.88 -17.28
N TYR A 383 1.57 17.34 -16.17
CA TYR A 383 2.92 17.88 -16.12
C TYR A 383 3.71 17.14 -15.03
N TYR A 384 4.99 16.91 -15.28
CA TYR A 384 5.92 16.32 -14.32
C TYR A 384 7.23 17.08 -14.36
N TYR A 385 7.85 17.29 -13.20
CA TYR A 385 9.19 17.84 -13.07
C TYR A 385 10.17 16.76 -12.59
N SER A 386 11.36 16.74 -13.17
CA SER A 386 12.38 15.75 -12.85
C SER A 386 13.79 16.34 -12.86
N ASN A 387 14.64 15.90 -11.93
CA ASN A 387 16.07 16.21 -11.91
C ASN A 387 16.94 15.13 -12.57
N LEU A 388 16.36 14.23 -13.38
CA LEU A 388 17.12 13.20 -14.08
C LEU A 388 18.18 13.83 -15.03
N PRO A 389 19.29 13.11 -15.31
CA PRO A 389 20.36 13.58 -16.19
C PRO A 389 19.87 14.10 -17.56
N ALA A 390 20.60 15.07 -18.12
CA ALA A 390 20.22 15.73 -19.38
C ALA A 390 20.28 14.82 -20.63
N ASP A 391 20.89 13.64 -20.52
CA ASP A 391 20.94 12.58 -21.52
C ASP A 391 19.87 11.49 -21.30
N THR A 392 18.97 11.67 -20.31
CA THR A 392 17.88 10.72 -20.04
C THR A 392 16.92 10.65 -21.24
N PRO A 393 16.68 9.45 -21.80
CA PRO A 393 15.71 9.28 -22.89
C PRO A 393 14.28 9.64 -22.48
N LEU A 394 13.49 10.14 -23.43
CA LEU A 394 12.08 10.52 -23.20
C LEU A 394 11.25 9.33 -22.68
N GLU A 395 11.46 8.14 -23.23
CA GLU A 395 10.79 6.90 -22.82
C GLU A 395 11.06 6.58 -21.35
N ARG A 396 12.27 6.88 -20.87
CA ARG A 396 12.64 6.66 -19.47
C ARG A 396 11.92 7.63 -18.53
N LEU A 397 11.81 8.90 -18.93
CA LEU A 397 11.04 9.91 -18.19
C LEU A 397 9.56 9.49 -18.10
N VAL A 398 8.97 9.07 -19.22
CA VAL A 398 7.58 8.59 -19.30
C VAL A 398 7.36 7.37 -18.40
N ALA A 399 8.25 6.38 -18.50
CA ALA A 399 8.14 5.16 -17.71
C ALA A 399 8.17 5.44 -16.20
N LEU A 400 9.06 6.33 -15.74
CA LEU A 400 9.14 6.72 -14.32
C LEU A 400 7.95 7.56 -13.87
N ALA A 401 7.51 8.51 -14.69
CA ALA A 401 6.33 9.34 -14.40
C ALA A 401 5.08 8.49 -14.16
N HIS A 402 4.94 7.39 -14.90
CA HIS A 402 3.80 6.49 -14.75
C HIS A 402 3.96 5.40 -13.71
N ALA A 403 5.12 5.22 -13.07
CA ALA A 403 5.36 4.19 -12.05
C ALA A 403 4.33 4.24 -10.90
N ARG A 404 3.72 5.41 -10.63
CA ARG A 404 2.68 5.60 -9.61
C ARG A 404 1.50 4.65 -9.70
N TRP A 405 1.19 4.09 -10.86
CA TRP A 405 0.03 3.19 -10.99
C TRP A 405 0.06 2.01 -10.00
N VAL A 406 1.26 1.58 -9.60
CA VAL A 406 1.46 0.50 -8.63
C VAL A 406 0.92 0.85 -7.25
N ILE A 407 1.01 2.11 -6.81
CA ILE A 407 0.49 2.51 -5.49
C ILE A 407 -1.04 2.51 -5.48
N GLU A 408 -1.67 2.84 -6.60
CA GLU A 408 -3.12 2.76 -6.76
C GLU A 408 -3.60 1.30 -6.75
N LEU A 409 -2.84 0.40 -7.38
CA LEU A 409 -3.10 -1.04 -7.31
C LEU A 409 -2.96 -1.53 -5.86
N PHE A 410 -1.87 -1.17 -5.18
CA PHE A 410 -1.65 -1.47 -3.78
C PHE A 410 -2.83 -1.00 -2.92
N TYR A 411 -3.29 0.24 -3.06
CA TYR A 411 -4.41 0.72 -2.25
C TYR A 411 -5.70 -0.07 -2.50
N ARG A 412 -5.98 -0.44 -3.75
CA ARG A 412 -7.16 -1.25 -4.09
C ARG A 412 -7.08 -2.63 -3.43
N GLU A 413 -5.95 -3.30 -3.59
CA GLU A 413 -5.73 -4.64 -3.07
C GLU A 413 -5.62 -4.65 -1.54
N ALA A 414 -4.87 -3.72 -0.94
CA ALA A 414 -4.72 -3.65 0.51
C ALA A 414 -6.05 -3.32 1.20
N LYS A 415 -6.93 -2.50 0.60
CA LYS A 415 -8.28 -2.25 1.14
C LYS A 415 -9.18 -3.48 0.99
N GLY A 416 -9.18 -4.13 -0.17
CA GLY A 416 -10.02 -5.30 -0.46
C GLY A 416 -9.57 -6.56 0.29
N GLU A 417 -8.31 -6.92 0.12
CA GLU A 417 -7.72 -8.21 0.50
C GLU A 417 -6.99 -8.18 1.83
N CYS A 418 -6.52 -7.03 2.32
CA CYS A 418 -5.80 -6.93 3.59
C CYS A 418 -6.49 -6.04 4.63
N GLY A 419 -7.63 -5.43 4.29
CA GLY A 419 -8.43 -4.65 5.24
C GLY A 419 -7.80 -3.33 5.68
N LEU A 420 -6.98 -2.70 4.84
CA LEU A 420 -6.29 -1.42 5.13
C LEU A 420 -7.23 -0.37 5.74
N ASP A 421 -8.46 -0.26 5.25
CA ASP A 421 -9.47 0.72 5.68
C ASP A 421 -10.44 0.21 6.76
N ARG A 422 -10.18 -0.97 7.33
CA ARG A 422 -11.10 -1.66 8.26
C ARG A 422 -10.77 -1.50 9.74
N TYR A 423 -9.73 -0.73 10.08
CA TYR A 423 -9.45 -0.38 11.47
C TYR A 423 -10.58 0.47 12.09
N GLN A 424 -11.06 0.05 13.27
CA GLN A 424 -12.17 0.69 14.00
C GLN A 424 -11.77 1.27 15.36
N GLY A 425 -10.50 1.13 15.75
CA GLY A 425 -10.02 1.63 17.03
C GLY A 425 -9.79 3.14 17.01
N ARG A 426 -9.47 3.68 18.20
CA ARG A 426 -9.31 5.12 18.42
C ARG A 426 -7.88 5.55 18.72
N ARG A 427 -6.98 4.60 19.01
CA ARG A 427 -5.65 4.90 19.53
C ARG A 427 -4.59 4.98 18.42
N TRP A 428 -3.59 5.80 18.66
CA TRP A 428 -2.44 6.03 17.77
C TRP A 428 -1.64 4.75 17.52
N ASP A 429 -1.25 4.07 18.60
CA ASP A 429 -0.54 2.80 18.60
C ASP A 429 -1.35 1.70 17.89
N GLY A 430 -2.64 1.61 18.20
CA GLY A 430 -3.53 0.63 17.59
C GLY A 430 -3.66 0.78 16.08
N LEU A 431 -3.73 2.03 15.57
CA LEU A 431 -3.73 2.27 14.13
C LEU A 431 -2.41 1.85 13.50
N HIS A 432 -1.27 2.31 14.03
CA HIS A 432 0.04 2.01 13.45
C HIS A 432 0.38 0.50 13.49
N ARG A 433 -0.07 -0.20 14.53
CA ARG A 433 0.03 -1.67 14.61
C ARG A 433 -0.84 -2.37 13.57
N HIS A 434 -2.06 -1.89 13.34
CA HIS A 434 -2.88 -2.40 12.25
C HIS A 434 -2.20 -2.17 10.89
N LEU A 435 -1.67 -0.96 10.64
CA LEU A 435 -0.94 -0.67 9.40
C LEU A 435 0.25 -1.61 9.20
N ALA A 436 1.09 -1.83 10.22
CA ALA A 436 2.21 -2.75 10.13
C ALA A 436 1.76 -4.20 9.82
N LEU A 437 0.66 -4.66 10.44
CA LEU A 437 0.09 -5.99 10.15
C LEU A 437 -0.49 -6.07 8.72
N VAL A 438 -1.10 -5.01 8.21
CA VAL A 438 -1.55 -4.93 6.81
C VAL A 438 -0.37 -5.00 5.85
N MET A 439 0.72 -4.26 6.11
CA MET A 439 1.92 -4.31 5.27
C MET A 439 2.61 -5.68 5.34
N LEU A 440 2.59 -6.32 6.51
CA LEU A 440 3.05 -7.69 6.73
C LEU A 440 2.25 -8.71 5.91
N SER A 441 0.92 -8.62 5.97
CA SER A 441 -0.01 -9.43 5.19
C SER A 441 0.21 -9.26 3.68
N TYR A 442 0.32 -8.01 3.21
CA TYR A 442 0.56 -7.74 1.79
C TYR A 442 1.91 -8.31 1.33
N SER A 443 2.97 -8.13 2.14
CA SER A 443 4.31 -8.65 1.83
C SER A 443 4.35 -10.19 1.79
N PHE A 444 3.56 -10.87 2.63
CA PHE A 444 3.39 -12.33 2.57
C PHE A 444 2.82 -12.76 1.23
N LEU A 445 1.76 -12.08 0.75
CA LEU A 445 1.10 -12.43 -0.50
C LEU A 445 1.99 -12.16 -1.72
N VAL A 446 2.78 -11.09 -1.70
CA VAL A 446 3.81 -10.83 -2.71
C VAL A 446 4.86 -11.96 -2.73
N GLN A 447 5.42 -12.34 -1.58
CA GLN A 447 6.41 -13.42 -1.51
C GLN A 447 5.85 -14.77 -1.98
N HIS A 448 4.61 -15.08 -1.60
CA HIS A 448 3.95 -16.31 -1.99
C HIS A 448 3.73 -16.36 -3.51
N ARG A 449 3.31 -15.25 -4.13
CA ARG A 449 3.17 -15.15 -5.59
C ARG A 449 4.49 -15.43 -6.32
N LEU A 450 5.58 -14.83 -5.86
CA LEU A 450 6.91 -15.05 -6.44
C LEU A 450 7.35 -16.51 -6.33
N GLY A 451 7.13 -17.13 -5.15
CA GLY A 451 7.45 -18.53 -4.93
C GLY A 451 6.61 -19.49 -5.78
N SER A 452 5.32 -19.21 -5.98
CA SER A 452 4.44 -20.02 -6.83
C SER A 452 4.76 -19.87 -8.33
N ALA A 453 5.14 -18.66 -8.78
CA ALA A 453 5.56 -18.45 -10.17
C ALA A 453 6.85 -19.22 -10.51
N GLN A 454 7.75 -19.38 -9.54
CA GLN A 454 8.96 -20.21 -9.67
C GLN A 454 8.66 -21.72 -9.61
N ARG A 455 7.53 -22.12 -9.02
CA ARG A 455 7.08 -23.51 -8.83
C ARG A 455 6.00 -23.94 -9.81
N ALA A 456 5.95 -23.38 -11.03
CA ALA A 456 4.93 -23.68 -12.03
C ALA A 456 5.05 -25.11 -12.63
N GLU A 457 4.93 -26.13 -11.76
CA GLU A 457 4.36 -27.47 -11.95
C GLU A 457 3.63 -27.88 -10.64
N GLY A 458 2.70 -27.06 -10.13
CA GLY A 458 1.98 -27.43 -8.91
C GLY A 458 0.82 -26.50 -8.57
N LEU A 459 -0.36 -27.08 -8.34
CA LEU A 459 -1.58 -26.40 -7.93
C LEU A 459 -1.40 -25.59 -6.65
N PHE A 460 -2.20 -24.52 -6.54
CA PHE A 460 -2.51 -23.78 -5.32
C PHE A 460 -2.83 -24.74 -4.15
N PRO A 461 -2.14 -24.71 -3.00
CA PRO A 461 -2.52 -25.52 -1.85
C PRO A 461 -3.34 -24.66 -0.87
N LEU A 462 -4.60 -24.42 -1.22
CA LEU A 462 -5.66 -24.24 -0.20
C LEU A 462 -6.53 -25.51 -0.08
N ASP A 463 -6.21 -26.56 -0.84
CA ASP A 463 -6.93 -27.85 -0.86
C ASP A 463 -6.32 -28.92 0.08
N LEU A 464 -5.32 -28.57 0.90
CA LEU A 464 -4.70 -29.51 1.84
C LEU A 464 -4.92 -29.09 3.31
N LEU A 465 -6.19 -29.02 3.72
CA LEU A 465 -6.53 -29.29 5.11
C LEU A 465 -6.67 -30.82 5.25
N PRO A 466 -5.98 -31.48 6.19
CA PRO A 466 -6.25 -32.86 6.51
C PRO A 466 -7.71 -32.98 6.99
N ASP A 467 -8.48 -33.82 6.31
CA ASP A 467 -9.84 -34.17 6.69
C ASP A 467 -9.80 -34.80 8.10
N ALA A 468 -10.17 -34.02 9.12
CA ALA A 468 -10.15 -34.44 10.52
C ALA A 468 -11.26 -35.45 10.88
N THR A 469 -11.71 -36.26 9.92
CA THR A 469 -12.81 -37.23 10.11
C THR A 469 -12.49 -38.68 9.76
N ARG A 470 -11.23 -39.04 9.43
CA ARG A 470 -10.85 -40.46 9.23
C ARG A 470 -9.93 -41.03 10.31
N ARG A 471 -10.50 -41.25 11.49
CA ARG A 471 -10.10 -42.37 12.38
C ARG A 471 -11.31 -42.92 13.14
N THR A 472 -12.32 -43.38 12.41
CA THR A 472 -13.26 -44.41 12.89
C THR A 472 -13.88 -45.10 11.68
N SER A 473 -13.99 -46.42 11.76
CA SER A 473 -14.60 -47.35 10.79
C SER A 473 -13.75 -47.76 9.58
N ALA A 474 -12.77 -48.61 9.84
CA ALA A 474 -12.41 -49.70 8.93
C ALA A 474 -12.68 -51.01 9.69
N GLY A 475 -13.58 -51.84 9.15
CA GLY A 475 -13.81 -53.20 9.64
C GLY A 475 -15.26 -53.54 9.98
N ALA A 476 -16.14 -53.54 8.98
CA ALA A 476 -17.32 -54.40 9.00
C ALA A 476 -17.42 -55.09 7.64
N GLU A 477 -16.90 -56.32 7.57
CA GLU A 477 -17.27 -57.31 6.56
C GLU A 477 -17.80 -58.55 7.27
N LEU A 478 -18.81 -59.13 6.64
CA LEU A 478 -19.74 -60.17 7.07
C LEU A 478 -19.12 -61.41 7.73
N ALA A 479 -19.77 -61.93 8.77
CA ALA A 479 -20.06 -63.36 8.89
C ALA A 479 -21.21 -63.64 9.89
N THR A 480 -22.32 -64.09 9.29
CA THR A 480 -23.43 -64.92 9.78
C THR A 480 -23.33 -65.67 11.14
N ARG A 481 -24.50 -65.79 11.78
CA ARG A 481 -25.09 -66.90 12.60
C ARG A 481 -25.04 -66.84 14.15
N ARG A 482 -26.27 -66.65 14.68
CA ARG A 482 -27.00 -67.26 15.82
C ARG A 482 -26.45 -67.15 17.28
N PRO A 483 -27.36 -67.19 18.29
CA PRO A 483 -27.05 -66.87 19.69
C PRO A 483 -26.84 -68.09 20.61
N ASP A 484 -26.08 -67.85 21.69
CA ASP A 484 -26.10 -68.45 23.05
C ASP A 484 -25.73 -69.94 23.26
N PRO A 485 -25.38 -70.41 24.50
CA PRO A 485 -25.22 -69.72 25.81
C PRO A 485 -24.03 -70.23 26.71
N LEU A 486 -23.98 -69.71 27.96
CA LEU A 486 -23.38 -70.25 29.20
C LEU A 486 -21.87 -70.08 29.47
N ALA A 487 -21.53 -69.38 30.56
CA ALA A 487 -21.00 -69.99 31.79
C ALA A 487 -20.48 -68.94 32.82
N HIS A 488 -21.12 -68.95 33.99
CA HIS A 488 -20.59 -68.85 35.37
C HIS A 488 -19.36 -68.01 35.76
N GLY A 489 -19.51 -67.28 36.89
CA GLY A 489 -18.43 -66.93 37.83
C GLY A 489 -18.53 -65.49 38.37
N HIS A 490 -19.48 -65.14 39.25
CA HIS A 490 -19.40 -65.19 40.72
C HIS A 490 -18.25 -64.38 41.40
N TRP A 491 -18.65 -63.58 42.40
CA TRP A 491 -17.93 -62.90 43.51
C TRP A 491 -17.39 -61.47 43.23
N ALA A 492 -17.50 -60.46 44.11
CA ALA A 492 -18.24 -60.27 45.37
C ALA A 492 -18.17 -58.79 45.80
N HIS A 493 -19.07 -58.45 46.71
CA HIS A 493 -19.36 -57.17 47.36
C HIS A 493 -18.24 -56.53 48.21
N SER A 494 -18.23 -55.17 48.16
CA SER A 494 -18.24 -54.21 49.30
C SER A 494 -17.02 -54.11 50.25
N PRO A 495 -16.96 -53.09 51.16
CA PRO A 495 -17.20 -51.64 51.00
C PRO A 495 -16.18 -50.75 51.77
N ALA A 496 -16.37 -49.43 51.64
CA ALA A 496 -16.05 -48.30 52.52
C ALA A 496 -15.31 -48.51 53.87
N SER A 497 -14.35 -47.62 54.18
CA SER A 497 -14.47 -46.53 55.19
C SER A 497 -13.11 -45.97 55.64
N THR A 498 -13.16 -44.77 56.25
CA THR A 498 -12.11 -43.98 56.97
C THR A 498 -11.03 -43.34 56.10
N THR A 499 -10.78 -42.02 56.13
CA THR A 499 -10.93 -40.97 57.15
C THR A 499 -11.29 -39.63 56.52
#